data_AF-A0A8J5JW46-F1
#
_entry.id   AF-A0A8J5JW46-F1
#
_cell.length_a   1.000
_cell.length_b   1.000
_cell.length_c   1.000
_cell.angle_alpha   90.00
_cell.angle_beta   90.00
_cell.angle_gamma   90.00
#
_symmetry.space_group_name_H-M   'P 1'
#
loop_
_entity.id
_entity.type
_entity.pdbx_description
1 polymer ?
#
loop_
_entity_poly.entity_id
_entity_poly.type
_entity_poly.pdbx_seq_one_letter_code
_entity_poly.pdbx_strand_id
1 'polypeptide(L)'
;MDGTSAVFCLFRKGTCHSAQLRSLSEQIFKEAHHQSIHLSTLHVPGIENGWADALFRFKGTLVEWKLCQSVLQSLIERWGRREVDLFASPTSAQLPAYVSRLTPTPYRGPDPFTEDWNRWKYIYLFLPPLLQGPATGLPQASQL
;
A
#
# COMPACT_ATOMS: atom_id res chain seq x y z
N MET A 1 -3.36 -5.21 18.23
CA MET A 1 -2.33 -4.14 18.25
C MET A 1 -1.32 -4.49 19.33
N ASP A 2 -0.04 -4.26 19.07
CA ASP A 2 1.08 -4.47 19.99
C ASP A 2 1.16 -3.42 21.10
N GLY A 3 0.78 -2.17 20.81
CA GLY A 3 0.68 -1.08 21.78
C GLY A 3 -0.50 -1.22 22.74
N THR A 4 -0.24 -1.65 23.96
CA THR A 4 -1.25 -1.77 25.04
C THR A 4 -1.97 -0.46 25.33
N SER A 5 -1.25 0.67 25.36
CA SER A 5 -1.85 1.99 25.60
C SER A 5 -2.88 2.39 24.52
N ALA A 6 -2.62 2.05 23.25
CA ALA A 6 -3.54 2.31 22.15
C ALA A 6 -4.79 1.43 22.24
N VAL A 7 -4.61 0.15 22.57
CA VAL A 7 -5.72 -0.78 22.85
C VAL A 7 -6.59 -0.25 23.99
N PHE A 8 -5.99 0.18 25.10
CA PHE A 8 -6.73 0.74 26.23
C PHE A 8 -7.48 2.02 25.87
N CYS A 9 -6.85 2.92 25.10
CA CYS A 9 -7.48 4.17 24.68
C CYS A 9 -8.72 3.90 23.81
N LEU A 10 -8.62 3.00 22.84
CA LEU A 10 -9.76 2.65 21.98
C LEU A 10 -10.83 1.85 22.74
N PHE A 11 -10.42 0.89 23.57
CA PHE A 11 -11.35 0.10 24.40
C PHE A 11 -12.17 0.98 25.33
N ARG A 12 -11.53 1.99 25.94
CA ARG A 12 -12.18 2.97 26.84
C ARG A 12 -12.87 4.12 26.10
N LYS A 13 -12.88 4.10 24.76
CA LYS A 13 -13.41 5.18 23.92
C LYS A 13 -12.77 6.55 24.18
N GLY A 14 -11.50 6.57 24.57
CA GLY A 14 -10.72 7.77 24.80
C GLY A 14 -9.82 7.67 26.04
N THR A 15 -9.26 8.84 26.41
CA THR A 15 -8.42 9.01 27.60
C THR A 15 -8.66 10.38 28.22
N CYS A 16 -8.57 10.46 29.55
CA CYS A 16 -8.71 11.70 30.31
C CYS A 16 -7.39 12.49 30.35
N HIS A 17 -6.26 11.83 30.07
CA HIS A 17 -4.92 12.38 30.31
C HIS A 17 -4.35 13.16 29.12
N SER A 18 -4.94 13.04 27.93
CA SER A 18 -4.50 13.75 26.74
C SER A 18 -5.69 14.20 25.90
N ALA A 19 -5.85 15.52 25.76
CA ALA A 19 -6.89 16.11 24.92
C ALA A 19 -6.73 15.71 23.43
N GLN A 20 -5.48 15.57 22.97
CA GLN A 20 -5.19 15.14 21.60
C GLN A 20 -5.67 13.71 21.34
N LEU A 21 -5.35 12.77 22.23
CA LEU A 21 -5.76 11.36 22.09
C LEU A 21 -7.28 11.19 22.23
N ARG A 22 -7.93 11.99 23.08
CA ARG A 22 -9.39 12.05 23.18
C ARG A 22 -10.03 12.52 21.88
N SER A 23 -9.56 13.64 21.33
CA SER A 23 -10.05 14.14 20.04
C SER A 23 -9.85 13.14 18.90
N LEU A 24 -8.70 12.46 18.86
CA LEU A 24 -8.45 11.41 17.87
C LEU A 24 -9.41 10.22 18.04
N SER A 25 -9.65 9.79 19.28
CA SER A 25 -10.59 8.71 19.57
C SER A 25 -12.01 9.09 19.13
N GLU A 26 -12.47 10.31 19.43
CA GLU A 26 -13.76 10.82 18.98
C GLU A 26 -13.89 10.80 17.46
N GLN A 27 -12.85 11.21 16.71
CA GLN A 27 -12.85 11.15 15.25
C GLN A 27 -12.98 9.72 14.73
N ILE A 28 -12.23 8.77 15.30
CA ILE A 28 -12.28 7.35 14.92
C ILE A 28 -13.68 6.78 15.15
N PHE A 29 -14.29 7.03 16.32
CA PHE A 29 -15.63 6.53 16.63
C PHE A 29 -16.72 7.20 15.80
N LYS A 30 -16.57 8.49 15.48
CA LYS A 30 -17.49 9.21 14.60
C LYS A 30 -17.49 8.63 13.20
N GLU A 31 -16.30 8.33 12.66
CA GLU A 31 -16.18 7.72 11.33
C GLU A 31 -16.72 6.28 11.31
N ALA A 32 -16.41 5.49 12.33
CA ALA A 32 -16.96 4.14 12.46
C ALA A 32 -18.48 4.16 12.58
N HIS A 33 -19.07 5.12 13.31
CA HIS A 33 -20.51 5.28 13.38
C HIS A 33 -21.11 5.67 12.03
N HIS A 34 -20.50 6.61 11.32
CA HIS A 34 -20.93 7.03 9.98
C HIS A 34 -20.96 5.86 8.98
N GLN A 35 -19.98 4.94 9.07
CA GLN A 35 -19.89 3.76 8.21
C GLN A 35 -20.60 2.52 8.76
N SER A 36 -21.30 2.62 9.90
CA SER A 36 -21.94 1.48 10.60
C SER A 36 -20.98 0.33 10.93
N ILE A 37 -19.72 0.64 11.25
CA ILE A 37 -18.68 -0.32 11.61
C ILE A 37 -18.67 -0.55 13.12
N HIS A 38 -18.69 -1.81 13.54
CA HIS A 38 -18.46 -2.18 14.93
C HIS A 38 -16.96 -2.31 15.22
N LEU A 39 -16.45 -1.52 16.17
CA LEU A 39 -15.04 -1.55 16.57
C LEU A 39 -14.84 -2.39 17.84
N SER A 40 -13.90 -3.33 17.78
CA SER A 40 -13.39 -4.09 18.91
C SER A 40 -11.87 -4.09 18.92
N THR A 41 -11.25 -4.06 20.10
CA THR A 41 -9.78 -4.03 20.22
C THR A 41 -9.23 -5.21 20.97
N LEU A 42 -8.19 -5.83 20.42
CA LEU A 42 -7.44 -6.92 21.03
C LEU A 42 -5.96 -6.56 21.08
N HIS A 43 -5.32 -6.80 22.22
CA HIS A 43 -3.86 -6.75 22.32
C HIS A 43 -3.27 -7.98 21.61
N VAL A 44 -2.30 -7.75 20.73
CA VAL A 44 -1.61 -8.79 19.97
C VAL A 44 -0.12 -8.63 20.30
N PRO A 45 0.56 -9.65 20.85
CA PRO A 45 1.98 -9.56 21.16
C PRO A 45 2.81 -9.13 19.93
N GLY A 46 3.88 -8.36 20.13
CA GLY A 46 4.70 -7.83 19.03
C GLY A 46 5.25 -8.92 18.10
N ILE A 47 5.52 -10.13 18.63
CA ILE A 47 5.98 -11.28 17.84
C ILE A 47 4.92 -11.77 16.83
N GLU A 48 3.64 -11.59 17.15
CA GLU A 48 2.49 -11.92 16.30
C GLU A 48 2.07 -10.72 15.42
N ASN A 49 2.47 -9.50 15.81
CA ASN A 49 2.28 -8.27 15.02
C ASN A 49 3.35 -8.07 13.93
N GLY A 50 4.15 -9.10 13.64
CA GLY A 50 5.31 -9.01 12.73
C GLY A 50 4.98 -8.44 11.36
N TRP A 51 3.78 -8.68 10.83
CA TRP A 51 3.33 -8.14 9.53
C TRP A 51 3.08 -6.63 9.55
N ALA A 52 2.39 -6.12 10.57
CA ALA A 52 2.12 -4.70 10.70
C ALA A 52 3.43 -3.93 10.96
N ASP A 53 4.31 -4.49 11.79
CA ASP A 53 5.64 -3.98 12.05
C ASP A 53 6.51 -3.99 10.79
N ALA A 54 6.51 -5.08 10.02
CA ALA A 54 7.25 -5.19 8.77
C ALA A 54 6.77 -4.16 7.74
N LEU A 55 5.45 -4.03 7.53
CA LEU A 55 4.86 -3.06 6.62
C LEU A 55 5.13 -1.61 7.05
N PHE A 56 5.14 -1.35 8.36
CA PHE A 56 5.49 -0.03 8.90
C PHE A 56 6.97 0.29 8.68
N ARG A 57 7.86 -0.68 8.94
CA ARG A 57 9.31 -0.54 8.74
C ARG A 57 9.68 -0.47 7.26
N PHE A 58 8.89 -1.09 6.38
CA PHE A 58 9.06 -1.00 4.93
C PHE A 58 8.84 0.42 4.38
N LYS A 59 8.19 1.31 5.14
CA LYS A 59 8.09 2.75 4.77
C LYS A 59 9.44 3.47 4.75
N GLY A 60 10.49 2.91 5.36
CA GLY A 60 11.83 3.51 5.39
C GLY A 60 12.70 3.20 4.16
N THR A 61 12.33 2.21 3.36
CA THR A 61 13.09 1.81 2.16
C THR A 61 12.19 2.01 0.94
N LEU A 62 12.16 3.23 0.42
CA LEU A 62 11.67 3.58 -0.92
C LEU A 62 12.57 2.97 -2.01
N VAL A 63 12.91 1.69 -1.90
CA VAL A 63 13.48 0.97 -3.03
C VAL A 63 12.29 0.63 -3.90
N GLU A 64 11.95 1.54 -4.81
CA GLU A 64 11.01 1.25 -5.87
C GLU A 64 11.69 0.28 -6.83
N TRP A 65 11.06 -0.88 -7.02
CA TRP A 65 11.61 -1.90 -7.90
C TRP A 65 11.16 -1.59 -9.32
N LYS A 66 12.04 -1.84 -10.28
CA LYS A 66 11.73 -1.81 -11.70
C LYS A 66 12.19 -3.11 -12.34
N LEU A 67 11.50 -3.53 -13.38
CA LEU A 67 11.89 -4.70 -14.14
C LEU A 67 13.27 -4.45 -14.77
N CYS A 68 14.05 -5.52 -14.94
CA CYS A 68 15.31 -5.41 -15.66
C CYS A 68 15.04 -4.93 -17.10
N GLN A 69 15.82 -3.93 -17.55
CA GLN A 69 15.60 -3.29 -18.85
C GLN A 69 15.66 -4.30 -20.00
N SER A 70 16.54 -5.31 -19.92
CA SER A 70 16.64 -6.36 -20.94
C SER A 70 15.35 -7.16 -21.06
N VAL A 71 14.73 -7.50 -19.93
CA VAL A 71 13.45 -8.21 -19.91
C VAL A 71 12.37 -7.31 -20.50
N LEU A 72 12.29 -6.04 -20.10
CA LEU A 72 11.33 -5.10 -20.69
C LEU A 72 11.50 -4.99 -22.22
N GLN A 73 12.73 -4.93 -22.73
CA GLN A 73 12.96 -4.90 -24.18
C GLN A 73 12.45 -6.18 -24.86
N SER A 74 12.73 -7.36 -24.32
CA SER A 74 12.16 -8.61 -24.84
C SER A 74 10.63 -8.63 -24.80
N LEU A 75 10.03 -8.02 -23.77
CA LEU A 75 8.58 -7.85 -23.70
C LEU A 75 8.08 -6.90 -24.82
N ILE A 76 8.84 -5.84 -25.16
CA ILE A 76 8.53 -4.86 -26.23
C ILE A 76 8.62 -5.47 -27.61
N GLU A 77 9.65 -6.25 -27.86
CA GLU A 77 9.82 -6.97 -29.12
C GLU A 77 8.68 -7.97 -29.35
N ARG A 78 8.22 -8.66 -28.30
CA ARG A 78 7.19 -9.69 -28.40
C ARG A 78 5.75 -9.18 -28.44
N TRP A 79 5.43 -8.16 -27.65
CA TRP A 79 4.04 -7.70 -27.45
C TRP A 79 3.80 -6.25 -27.90
N GLY A 80 4.80 -5.58 -28.45
CA GLY A 80 4.69 -4.20 -28.93
C GLY A 80 5.06 -3.14 -27.89
N ARG A 81 5.15 -1.88 -28.33
CA ARG A 81 5.54 -0.76 -27.49
C ARG A 81 4.42 -0.40 -26.51
N ARG A 82 4.76 -0.21 -25.23
CA ARG A 82 3.82 0.28 -24.22
C ARG A 82 3.72 1.81 -24.27
N GLU A 83 2.52 2.30 -24.04
CA GLU A 83 2.18 3.71 -24.14
C GLU A 83 2.33 4.45 -22.81
N VAL A 84 2.11 3.75 -21.68
CA VAL A 84 2.19 4.31 -20.34
C VAL A 84 2.71 3.29 -19.32
N ASP A 85 3.44 3.78 -18.32
CA ASP A 85 3.88 3.03 -17.13
C ASP A 85 2.97 3.38 -15.95
N LEU A 86 2.09 2.46 -15.55
CA LEU A 86 1.21 2.65 -14.40
C LEU A 86 1.90 2.21 -13.12
N PHE A 87 1.71 2.99 -12.06
CA PHE A 87 2.27 2.79 -10.71
C PHE A 87 3.78 3.03 -10.59
N ALA A 88 4.37 3.74 -11.55
CA ALA A 88 5.77 4.15 -11.48
C ALA A 88 5.94 5.58 -10.96
N SER A 89 7.13 5.88 -10.47
CA SER A 89 7.56 7.22 -10.06
C SER A 89 8.71 7.72 -10.95
N PRO A 90 9.17 8.97 -10.81
CA PRO A 90 10.34 9.47 -11.54
C PRO A 90 11.59 8.57 -11.47
N THR A 91 11.77 7.79 -10.41
CA THR A 91 12.95 6.93 -10.20
C THR A 91 12.80 5.51 -10.74
N SER A 92 11.56 5.02 -10.85
CA SER A 92 11.23 3.64 -11.28
C SER A 92 10.63 3.55 -12.67
N ALA A 93 10.17 4.68 -13.24
CA ALA A 93 9.57 4.74 -14.56
C ALA A 93 10.51 4.19 -15.62
N GLN A 94 9.96 3.27 -16.43
CA GLN A 94 10.64 2.69 -17.58
C GLN A 94 10.11 3.25 -18.91
N LEU A 95 9.07 4.10 -18.86
CA LEU A 95 8.53 4.81 -20.01
C LEU A 95 8.48 6.32 -19.75
N PRO A 96 8.56 7.17 -20.79
CA PRO A 96 8.45 8.62 -20.65
C PRO A 96 7.10 9.08 -20.08
N ALA A 97 6.02 8.39 -20.44
CA ALA A 97 4.69 8.61 -19.90
C ALA A 97 4.44 7.62 -18.77
N TYR A 98 4.16 8.12 -17.56
CA TYR A 98 3.90 7.29 -16.39
C TYR A 98 2.91 7.97 -15.43
N VAL A 99 2.18 7.16 -14.66
CA VAL A 99 1.24 7.61 -13.63
C VAL A 99 1.68 7.08 -12.28
N SER A 100 1.95 7.99 -11.34
CA SER A 100 2.36 7.66 -9.98
C SER A 100 1.19 7.73 -9.02
N ARG A 101 1.11 6.76 -8.10
CA ARG A 101 0.18 6.80 -6.98
C ARG A 101 0.71 7.59 -5.78
N LEU A 102 2.03 7.53 -5.56
CA LEU A 102 2.67 7.98 -4.31
C LEU A 102 3.31 9.37 -4.43
N THR A 103 3.63 9.80 -5.65
CA THR A 103 4.29 11.09 -5.89
C THR A 103 3.45 11.95 -6.84
N PRO A 104 3.18 13.22 -6.49
CA PRO A 104 2.57 14.16 -7.43
C PRO A 104 3.55 14.42 -8.57
N THR A 105 3.23 13.98 -9.78
CA THR A 105 4.01 14.28 -10.98
C THR A 105 3.38 15.47 -11.72
N PRO A 106 4.14 16.25 -12.50
CA PRO A 106 3.58 17.30 -13.37
C PRO A 106 2.66 16.74 -14.48
N TYR A 107 2.71 15.42 -14.73
CA TYR A 107 1.83 14.67 -15.64
C TYR A 107 0.63 14.08 -14.89
N ARG A 108 -0.02 14.90 -14.07
CA ARG A 108 -1.01 14.51 -13.07
C ARG A 108 -2.28 13.94 -13.73
N GLY A 109 -2.24 12.67 -14.10
CA GLY A 109 -3.44 11.84 -14.17
C GLY A 109 -3.98 11.58 -12.76
N PRO A 110 -5.29 11.32 -12.59
CA PRO A 110 -5.85 10.72 -11.39
C PRO A 110 -5.02 9.57 -10.83
N ASP A 111 -5.26 9.17 -9.56
CA ASP A 111 -4.77 7.90 -9.00
C ASP A 111 -4.83 6.83 -10.11
N PRO A 112 -3.78 6.03 -10.37
CA PRO A 112 -3.82 5.02 -11.42
C PRO A 112 -5.06 4.11 -11.34
N PHE A 113 -5.65 3.92 -10.15
CA PHE A 113 -6.90 3.17 -9.96
C PHE A 113 -8.18 3.88 -10.42
N THR A 114 -8.15 5.20 -10.63
CA THR A 114 -9.30 6.00 -11.08
C THR A 114 -9.20 6.39 -12.56
N GLU A 115 -8.14 5.98 -13.25
CA GLU A 115 -7.95 6.19 -14.68
C GLU A 115 -8.67 5.14 -15.52
N ASP A 116 -9.21 5.55 -16.67
CA ASP A 116 -9.69 4.59 -17.67
C ASP A 116 -8.52 3.98 -18.43
N TRP A 117 -8.19 2.73 -18.11
CA TRP A 117 -7.08 2.00 -18.71
C TRP A 117 -7.33 1.69 -20.20
N ASN A 118 -8.58 1.68 -20.66
CA ASN A 118 -8.90 1.37 -22.05
C ASN A 118 -8.46 2.46 -23.03
N ARG A 119 -8.04 3.64 -22.54
CA ARG A 119 -7.53 4.73 -23.39
C ARG A 119 -6.17 4.42 -24.05
N TRP A 120 -5.46 3.40 -23.58
CA TRP A 120 -4.19 2.96 -24.14
C TRP A 120 -4.31 1.55 -24.71
N LYS A 121 -3.66 1.29 -25.85
CA LYS A 121 -3.67 -0.05 -26.48
C LYS A 121 -2.79 -1.04 -25.72
N TYR A 122 -1.65 -0.56 -25.21
CA TYR A 122 -0.71 -1.38 -24.44
C TYR A 122 -0.18 -0.62 -23.23
N ILE A 123 -0.39 -1.20 -22.06
CA ILE A 123 0.02 -0.65 -20.77
C ILE A 123 1.19 -1.45 -20.23
N TYR A 124 2.15 -0.76 -19.60
CA TYR A 124 3.13 -1.38 -18.73
C TYR A 124 2.68 -1.22 -17.27
N LEU A 125 2.65 -2.32 -16.54
CA LEU A 125 2.26 -2.34 -15.14
C LEU A 125 3.26 -3.19 -14.36
N PHE A 126 3.95 -2.54 -13.44
CA PHE A 126 4.84 -3.21 -12.49
C PHE A 126 4.59 -2.61 -11.11
N LEU A 127 3.74 -3.29 -10.33
CA LEU A 127 3.32 -2.77 -9.04
C LEU A 127 4.53 -2.69 -8.09
N PRO A 128 4.77 -1.54 -7.43
CA PRO A 128 5.77 -1.47 -6.38
C PRO A 128 5.40 -2.46 -5.26
N PRO A 129 6.39 -3.05 -4.55
CA PRO A 129 6.16 -4.08 -3.54
C PRO A 129 5.13 -3.68 -2.46
N LEU A 130 5.03 -2.37 -2.17
CA LEU A 130 4.09 -1.81 -1.20
C LEU A 130 2.60 -1.97 -1.61
N LEU A 131 2.31 -2.21 -2.89
CA LEU A 131 0.95 -2.40 -3.42
C LEU A 131 0.62 -3.86 -3.71
N GLN A 132 1.62 -4.75 -3.64
CA GLN A 132 1.41 -6.18 -3.79
C GLN A 132 0.98 -6.71 -2.41
N GLY A 133 -0.26 -7.21 -2.29
CA GLY A 133 -0.66 -8.01 -1.14
C GLY A 133 0.25 -9.24 -0.98
N PRO A 134 0.21 -9.96 0.15
CA PRO A 134 1.09 -11.10 0.36
C PRO A 134 0.99 -12.06 -0.83
N ALA A 135 2.11 -12.28 -1.52
CA ALA A 135 2.21 -13.35 -2.48
C ALA A 135 1.88 -14.63 -1.71
N THR A 136 0.73 -15.24 -2.00
CA THR A 136 0.40 -16.58 -1.52
C THR A 136 1.42 -17.55 -2.11
N GLY A 137 2.56 -17.66 -1.44
CA GLY A 137 3.50 -18.74 -1.60
C GLY A 137 2.81 -20.01 -1.13
N LEU A 138 2.78 -20.98 -2.04
CA LEU A 138 2.30 -22.34 -1.87
C LEU A 138 2.61 -22.91 -0.47
N PRO A 139 1.74 -23.77 0.09
CA PRO A 139 2.08 -24.50 1.30
C PRO A 139 3.33 -25.34 1.03
N GLN A 140 4.43 -25.03 1.72
CA GLN A 140 5.53 -25.98 1.85
C GLN A 140 4.99 -27.17 2.63
N ALA A 141 4.79 -28.28 1.92
CA ALA A 141 4.52 -29.57 2.51
C ALA A 141 5.70 -29.95 3.41
N SER A 142 5.38 -30.16 4.69
CA SER A 142 5.85 -31.26 5.53
C SER A 142 7.36 -31.54 5.53
N GLN A 143 8.04 -31.12 6.61
CA GLN A 143 9.17 -31.88 7.13
C GLN A 143 8.71 -32.62 8.40
N LEU A 144 8.83 -33.96 8.35
CA LEU A 144 9.04 -34.81 9.51
C LEU A 144 10.46 -34.58 10.04
#